data_AF-A0A928X1K2-F1
#
_entry.id   AF-A0A928X1K2-F1
#
_cell.length_a   1.000
_cell.length_b   1.000
_cell.length_c   1.000
_cell.angle_alpha   90.00
_cell.angle_beta   90.00
_cell.angle_gamma   90.00
#
_symmetry.space_group_name_H-M   'P 1'
#
loop_
_entity.id
_entity.type
_entity.pdbx_description
1 polymer ?
#
loop_
_entity_poly.entity_id
_entity_poly.type
_entity_poly.pdbx_seq_one_letter_code
_entity_poly.pdbx_strand_id
1 'polypeptide(L)'
;WEHAKPAANAALNIPLIEKTGFLTAEDIRVHLHCSSFWGSKRGLFNHEELDSLSNRLVNQGEAVWINGQGWWDDAFLFNYMTLRAERPLFNFTRSTDGQERTGNCANADPFVAVDQVLYNQQGMKPIHRIHYMGYSSTDFARLCRGEDVDIPFKHLFLHYRFASQPEQRPSILRKPNLLTQTSRSLQKKTKRFWSYIKP
;
A
#
# COMPACT_ATOMS: atom_id res chain seq x y z
N TRP A 1 -6.64 -4.48 3.92
CA TRP A 1 -6.33 -3.06 3.61
C TRP A 1 -7.21 -2.55 2.47
N GLU A 2 -6.93 -2.82 1.18
CA GLU A 2 -7.77 -2.30 0.06
C GLU A 2 -9.23 -2.79 0.15
N HIS A 3 -9.42 -4.11 0.28
CA HIS A 3 -10.72 -4.75 0.50
C HIS A 3 -11.50 -4.24 1.73
N ALA A 4 -10.80 -3.67 2.71
CA ALA A 4 -11.38 -3.18 3.95
C ALA A 4 -11.61 -1.65 3.93
N LYS A 5 -11.18 -0.94 2.88
CA LYS A 5 -11.41 0.49 2.78
C LYS A 5 -12.92 0.78 2.69
N PRO A 6 -13.38 1.90 3.30
CA PRO A 6 -14.73 2.40 3.04
C PRO A 6 -14.95 2.60 1.54
N ALA A 7 -16.18 2.40 1.06
CA ALA A 7 -16.49 2.46 -0.37
C ALA A 7 -16.04 3.78 -1.02
N ALA A 8 -16.15 4.90 -0.29
CA ALA A 8 -15.70 6.21 -0.77
C ALA A 8 -14.20 6.27 -1.12
N ASN A 9 -13.38 5.40 -0.53
CA ASN A 9 -11.92 5.40 -0.67
C ASN A 9 -11.38 4.10 -1.30
N ALA A 10 -12.26 3.17 -1.68
CA ALA A 10 -11.85 1.93 -2.33
C ALA A 10 -11.36 2.21 -3.76
N ALA A 11 -10.46 1.36 -4.27
CA ALA A 11 -9.93 1.44 -5.63
C ALA A 11 -11.01 1.61 -6.72
N LEU A 12 -12.15 0.95 -6.54
CA LEU A 12 -13.25 0.94 -7.49
C LEU A 12 -14.49 1.63 -6.92
N ASN A 13 -15.28 2.24 -7.80
CA ASN A 13 -16.56 2.85 -7.52
C ASN A 13 -17.64 1.75 -7.35
N ILE A 14 -17.59 1.05 -6.21
CA ILE A 14 -18.44 -0.10 -5.89
C ILE A 14 -19.93 0.18 -6.16
N PRO A 15 -20.55 1.29 -5.68
CA PRO A 15 -21.97 1.54 -5.92
C PRO A 15 -22.32 1.72 -7.40
N LEU A 16 -21.40 2.25 -8.22
CA LEU A 16 -21.64 2.41 -9.64
C LEU A 16 -21.55 1.07 -10.37
N ILE A 17 -20.57 0.23 -10.03
CA ILE A 17 -20.43 -1.11 -10.61
C ILE A 17 -21.64 -1.97 -10.24
N GLU A 18 -22.07 -1.95 -8.97
CA GLU A 18 -23.22 -2.73 -8.51
C GLU A 18 -24.51 -2.36 -9.23
N LYS A 19 -24.72 -1.06 -9.53
CA LYS A 19 -25.86 -0.59 -10.33
C LYS A 19 -25.90 -1.13 -11.76
N THR A 20 -24.77 -1.60 -12.31
CA THR A 20 -24.75 -2.22 -13.64
C THR A 20 -25.29 -3.65 -13.63
N GLY A 21 -25.48 -4.25 -12.46
CA GLY A 21 -25.86 -5.65 -12.31
C GLY A 21 -24.73 -6.64 -12.61
N PHE A 22 -23.51 -6.16 -12.90
CA PHE A 22 -22.37 -7.01 -13.23
C PHE A 22 -21.86 -7.81 -12.02
N LEU A 23 -21.68 -7.15 -10.87
CA LEU A 23 -21.16 -7.76 -9.63
C LEU A 23 -21.75 -7.09 -8.41
N THR A 24 -21.90 -7.84 -7.31
CA THR A 24 -22.30 -7.27 -6.01
C THR A 24 -21.12 -6.60 -5.32
N ALA A 25 -21.40 -5.75 -4.31
CA ALA A 25 -20.36 -5.19 -3.47
C ALA A 25 -19.48 -6.25 -2.79
N GLU A 26 -20.05 -7.40 -2.41
CA GLU A 26 -19.33 -8.51 -1.78
C GLU A 26 -18.34 -9.15 -2.77
N ASP A 27 -18.79 -9.40 -4.01
CA ASP A 27 -17.96 -9.94 -5.09
C ASP A 27 -16.79 -9.01 -5.40
N ILE A 28 -17.03 -7.70 -5.47
CA ILE A 28 -15.97 -6.72 -5.75
C ILE A 28 -14.96 -6.69 -4.61
N ARG A 29 -15.43 -6.65 -3.35
CA ARG A 29 -14.55 -6.51 -2.18
C ARG A 29 -13.56 -7.65 -2.05
N VAL A 30 -13.95 -8.88 -2.38
CA VAL A 30 -13.03 -10.01 -2.24
C VAL A 30 -11.88 -9.97 -3.25
N HIS A 31 -12.08 -9.31 -4.39
CA HIS A 31 -11.07 -9.11 -5.43
C HIS A 31 -10.18 -7.89 -5.20
N LEU A 32 -10.56 -6.97 -4.30
CA LEU A 32 -9.75 -5.77 -4.06
C LEU A 32 -8.37 -6.09 -3.44
N HIS A 33 -7.31 -5.67 -4.13
CA HIS A 33 -5.92 -5.96 -3.77
C HIS A 33 -5.02 -4.72 -3.84
N CYS A 34 -3.87 -4.78 -3.16
CA CYS A 34 -2.80 -3.80 -3.29
C CYS A 34 -1.89 -4.20 -4.47
N SER A 35 -1.28 -3.24 -5.17
CA SER A 35 -0.32 -3.51 -6.27
C SER A 35 1.15 -3.50 -5.82
N SER A 36 1.43 -3.23 -4.54
CA SER A 36 2.82 -3.03 -4.09
C SER A 36 3.71 -4.28 -4.15
N PHE A 37 3.11 -5.47 -4.13
CA PHE A 37 3.79 -6.75 -4.35
C PHE A 37 2.79 -7.79 -4.79
N TRP A 38 3.01 -8.35 -5.96
CA TRP A 38 2.20 -9.40 -6.56
C TRP A 38 3.08 -10.23 -7.50
N GLY A 39 2.61 -11.41 -7.87
CA GLY A 39 3.30 -12.29 -8.80
C GLY A 39 2.30 -12.92 -9.77
N SER A 40 2.72 -13.12 -11.01
CA SER A 40 1.92 -13.78 -12.05
C SER A 40 2.81 -14.48 -13.07
N LYS A 41 2.18 -15.23 -13.98
CA LYS A 41 2.85 -15.69 -15.20
C LYS A 41 3.09 -14.51 -16.13
N ARG A 42 4.22 -14.53 -16.86
CA ARG A 42 4.49 -13.57 -17.93
C ARG A 42 3.34 -13.60 -18.95
N GLY A 43 2.90 -12.43 -19.40
CA GLY A 43 1.76 -12.32 -20.30
C GLY A 43 0.42 -12.53 -19.58
N LEU A 44 0.32 -12.13 -18.30
CA LEU A 44 -0.93 -12.19 -17.54
C LEU A 44 -2.12 -11.58 -18.29
N PHE A 45 -1.88 -10.56 -19.11
CA PHE A 45 -2.83 -10.06 -20.11
C PHE A 45 -2.14 -10.15 -21.47
N ASN A 46 -2.79 -10.78 -22.43
CA ASN A 46 -2.31 -10.78 -23.82
C ASN A 46 -2.73 -9.47 -24.53
N HIS A 47 -2.26 -9.27 -25.76
CA HIS A 47 -2.56 -8.04 -26.51
C HIS A 47 -4.05 -7.84 -26.78
N GLU A 48 -4.77 -8.90 -27.15
CA GLU A 48 -6.22 -8.84 -27.40
C GLU A 48 -7.01 -8.43 -26.15
N GLU A 49 -6.63 -8.95 -24.99
CA GLU A 49 -7.23 -8.60 -23.71
C GLU A 49 -6.94 -7.15 -23.32
N LEU A 50 -5.71 -6.68 -23.56
CA LEU A 50 -5.34 -5.29 -23.31
C LEU A 50 -6.11 -4.33 -24.23
N ASP A 51 -6.27 -4.67 -25.50
CA ASP A 51 -7.05 -3.88 -26.46
C ASP A 51 -8.53 -3.84 -26.06
N SER A 52 -9.09 -4.98 -25.63
CA SER A 52 -10.46 -5.09 -25.13
C SER A 52 -10.68 -4.24 -23.86
N LEU A 53 -9.77 -4.34 -22.87
CA LEU A 53 -9.82 -3.54 -21.65
C LEU A 53 -9.68 -2.03 -21.96
N SER A 54 -8.78 -1.66 -22.87
CA SER A 54 -8.59 -0.28 -23.32
C SER A 54 -9.87 0.27 -23.96
N ASN A 55 -10.49 -0.49 -24.86
CA ASN A 55 -11.74 -0.10 -25.51
C ASN A 55 -12.87 0.09 -24.50
N ARG A 56 -12.97 -0.79 -23.49
CA ARG A 56 -13.97 -0.66 -22.41
C ARG A 56 -13.76 0.60 -21.57
N LEU A 57 -12.52 0.85 -21.16
CA LEU A 57 -12.16 2.02 -20.36
C LEU A 57 -12.45 3.32 -21.10
N VAL A 58 -11.96 3.43 -22.34
CA VAL A 58 -11.95 4.70 -23.09
C VAL A 58 -13.25 4.92 -23.85
N ASN A 59 -13.69 3.94 -24.64
CA ASN A 59 -14.80 4.12 -25.58
C ASN A 59 -16.15 3.71 -24.98
N GLN A 60 -16.18 2.74 -24.07
CA GLN A 60 -17.41 2.31 -23.39
C GLN A 60 -17.64 3.01 -22.05
N GLY A 61 -16.72 3.89 -21.64
CA GLY A 61 -16.85 4.72 -20.45
C GLY A 61 -16.67 3.98 -19.12
N GLU A 62 -16.13 2.75 -19.12
CA GLU A 62 -15.90 2.01 -17.86
C GLU A 62 -14.80 2.66 -16.99
N ALA A 63 -14.09 3.70 -17.46
CA ALA A 63 -13.17 4.48 -16.63
C ALA A 63 -13.83 5.05 -15.35
N VAL A 64 -15.14 5.33 -15.36
CA VAL A 64 -15.88 5.79 -14.16
C VAL A 64 -16.04 4.72 -13.08
N TRP A 65 -15.75 3.44 -13.41
CA TRP A 65 -15.68 2.36 -12.44
C TRP A 65 -14.45 2.47 -11.54
N ILE A 66 -13.41 3.16 -12.01
CA ILE A 66 -12.23 3.48 -11.19
C ILE A 66 -12.59 4.70 -10.34
N ASN A 67 -12.37 4.61 -9.03
CA ASN A 67 -12.66 5.71 -8.13
C ASN A 67 -11.79 6.94 -8.48
N GLY A 68 -12.42 8.10 -8.67
CA GLY A 68 -11.78 9.32 -9.14
C GLY A 68 -10.64 9.85 -8.29
N GLN A 69 -10.56 9.45 -7.02
CA GLN A 69 -9.44 9.79 -6.14
C GLN A 69 -8.12 9.09 -6.49
N GLY A 70 -8.14 8.08 -7.37
CA GLY A 70 -6.96 7.29 -7.71
C GLY A 70 -6.82 6.97 -9.19
N TRP A 71 -7.35 7.81 -10.10
CA TRP A 71 -7.18 7.60 -11.54
C TRP A 71 -5.72 7.52 -12.01
N TRP A 72 -4.79 8.10 -11.25
CA TRP A 72 -3.34 8.06 -11.52
C TRP A 72 -2.62 6.89 -10.83
N ASP A 73 -3.32 6.10 -10.01
CA ASP A 73 -2.73 5.05 -9.18
C ASP A 73 -2.80 3.70 -9.89
N ASP A 74 -1.65 3.03 -10.01
CA ASP A 74 -1.56 1.72 -10.65
C ASP A 74 -2.38 0.66 -9.91
N ALA A 75 -2.52 0.76 -8.58
CA ALA A 75 -3.37 -0.14 -7.81
C ALA A 75 -4.82 -0.06 -8.28
N PHE A 76 -5.31 1.14 -8.56
CA PHE A 76 -6.70 1.37 -8.92
C PHE A 76 -7.01 0.80 -10.31
N LEU A 77 -6.17 1.11 -11.29
CA LEU A 77 -6.28 0.52 -12.63
C LEU A 77 -6.12 -1.00 -12.58
N PHE A 78 -5.16 -1.52 -11.83
CA PHE A 78 -4.90 -2.95 -11.78
C PHE A 78 -6.06 -3.72 -11.15
N ASN A 79 -6.73 -3.17 -10.13
CA ASN A 79 -7.98 -3.73 -9.59
C ASN A 79 -9.10 -3.77 -10.65
N TYR A 80 -9.22 -2.74 -11.47
CA TYR A 80 -10.19 -2.77 -12.58
C TYR A 80 -9.85 -3.90 -13.57
N MET A 81 -8.58 -3.99 -13.98
CA MET A 81 -8.15 -4.97 -14.97
C MET A 81 -8.35 -6.41 -14.49
N THR A 82 -7.98 -6.71 -13.24
CA THR A 82 -8.13 -8.05 -12.68
C THR A 82 -9.59 -8.41 -12.45
N LEU A 83 -10.42 -7.47 -12.00
CA LEU A 83 -11.87 -7.66 -11.86
C LEU A 83 -12.54 -7.90 -13.21
N ARG A 84 -12.25 -7.04 -14.20
CA ARG A 84 -12.93 -7.05 -15.49
C ARG A 84 -12.55 -8.24 -16.36
N ALA A 85 -11.30 -8.68 -16.28
CA ALA A 85 -10.82 -9.89 -16.95
C ALA A 85 -11.01 -11.16 -16.11
N GLU A 86 -11.78 -11.07 -15.01
CA GLU A 86 -12.13 -12.19 -14.12
C GLU A 86 -10.91 -13.03 -13.72
N ARG A 87 -9.80 -12.34 -13.42
CA ARG A 87 -8.55 -13.03 -13.10
C ARG A 87 -8.65 -13.71 -11.75
N PRO A 88 -8.31 -15.01 -11.65
CA PRO A 88 -8.21 -15.66 -10.36
C PRO A 88 -7.07 -15.03 -9.56
N LEU A 89 -7.38 -14.67 -8.32
CA LEU A 89 -6.45 -14.00 -7.41
C LEU A 89 -6.38 -14.76 -6.10
N PHE A 90 -5.17 -15.00 -5.61
CA PHE A 90 -4.95 -15.44 -4.24
C PHE A 90 -4.29 -14.30 -3.45
N ASN A 91 -4.99 -13.76 -2.46
CA ASN A 91 -4.49 -12.66 -1.65
C ASN A 91 -3.91 -13.19 -0.34
N PHE A 92 -2.59 -13.39 -0.28
CA PHE A 92 -1.88 -13.87 0.91
C PHE A 92 -2.17 -13.05 2.18
N THR A 93 -2.48 -11.76 2.06
CA THR A 93 -2.83 -10.94 3.24
C THR A 93 -4.16 -11.34 3.88
N ARG A 94 -5.01 -12.08 3.16
CA ARG A 94 -6.33 -12.55 3.61
C ARG A 94 -6.38 -14.05 3.90
N SER A 95 -5.28 -14.80 3.75
CA SER A 95 -5.30 -16.25 4.03
C SER A 95 -5.79 -16.49 5.47
N THR A 96 -6.59 -17.53 5.68
CA THR A 96 -7.01 -17.95 7.03
C THR A 96 -5.87 -18.63 7.78
N ASP A 97 -4.86 -19.16 7.07
CA ASP A 97 -3.65 -19.72 7.66
C ASP A 97 -2.59 -18.61 7.88
N GLY A 98 -2.20 -18.43 9.14
CA GLY A 98 -1.13 -17.50 9.52
C GLY A 98 0.23 -17.83 8.87
N GLN A 99 0.47 -19.11 8.54
CA GLN A 99 1.67 -19.55 7.83
C GLN A 99 1.68 -19.17 6.35
N GLU A 100 0.53 -18.86 5.76
CA GLU A 100 0.47 -18.37 4.38
C GLU A 100 0.56 -16.84 4.32
N ARG A 101 0.08 -16.16 5.37
CA ARG A 101 0.13 -14.70 5.48
C ARG A 101 1.57 -14.19 5.43
N THR A 102 1.88 -13.43 4.40
CA THR A 102 3.21 -12.84 4.18
C THR A 102 3.40 -11.50 4.87
N GLY A 103 2.33 -10.92 5.44
CA GLY A 103 2.30 -9.50 5.80
C GLY A 103 2.46 -8.59 4.58
N ASN A 104 2.14 -7.32 4.73
CA ASN A 104 2.30 -6.32 3.67
C ASN A 104 2.70 -4.97 4.23
N CYS A 105 1.90 -4.36 5.10
CA CYS A 105 2.00 -2.95 5.44
C CYS A 105 2.40 -2.73 6.90
N ALA A 106 3.47 -1.94 7.10
CA ALA A 106 4.04 -1.65 8.43
C ALA A 106 3.06 -1.06 9.45
N ASN A 107 1.98 -0.44 8.98
CA ASN A 107 0.96 0.24 9.79
C ASN A 107 -0.38 -0.48 9.86
N ALA A 108 -0.52 -1.64 9.20
CA ALA A 108 -1.81 -2.34 9.11
C ALA A 108 -1.72 -3.77 9.65
N ASP A 109 -0.59 -4.44 9.46
CA ASP A 109 -0.46 -5.85 9.84
C ASP A 109 0.21 -5.98 11.21
N PRO A 110 -0.21 -6.97 12.03
CA PRO A 110 0.39 -7.22 13.32
C PRO A 110 1.75 -7.92 13.15
N PHE A 111 2.84 -7.20 13.39
CA PHE A 111 4.18 -7.76 13.35
C PHE A 111 4.88 -7.73 14.71
N VAL A 112 5.73 -8.72 14.94
CA VAL A 112 6.60 -8.80 16.11
C VAL A 112 8.05 -8.95 15.65
N ALA A 113 8.95 -8.17 16.23
CA ALA A 113 10.37 -8.27 15.96
C ALA A 113 11.03 -9.16 17.02
N VAL A 114 11.71 -10.22 16.60
CA VAL A 114 12.47 -11.14 17.45
C VAL A 114 13.84 -11.33 16.81
N ASP A 115 14.91 -11.11 17.56
CA ASP A 115 16.30 -11.32 17.11
C ASP A 115 16.60 -10.74 15.71
N GLN A 116 16.17 -9.50 15.48
CA GLN A 116 16.39 -8.78 14.20
C GLN A 116 15.68 -9.41 12.99
N VAL A 117 14.67 -10.26 13.22
CA VAL A 117 13.77 -10.78 12.21
C VAL A 117 12.36 -10.28 12.52
N LEU A 118 11.64 -9.85 11.50
CA LEU A 118 10.23 -9.45 11.63
C LEU A 118 9.35 -10.65 11.29
N TYR A 119 8.40 -10.93 12.18
CA TYR A 119 7.47 -12.03 12.02
C TYR A 119 6.06 -11.49 11.89
N ASN A 120 5.28 -12.11 11.03
CA ASN A 120 3.83 -12.01 11.13
C ASN A 120 3.42 -12.62 12.47
N GLN A 121 2.81 -11.81 13.34
CA GLN A 121 2.43 -12.22 14.69
C GLN A 121 1.47 -13.43 14.67
N GLN A 122 0.66 -13.54 13.61
CA GLN A 122 -0.21 -14.69 13.40
C GLN A 122 0.55 -15.78 12.66
N GLY A 123 0.89 -16.85 13.38
CA GLY A 123 1.67 -17.97 12.84
C GLY A 123 3.19 -17.82 13.00
N MET A 124 3.70 -16.66 13.44
CA MET A 124 5.14 -16.47 13.66
C MET A 124 5.97 -16.82 12.42
N LYS A 125 5.46 -16.51 11.23
CA LYS A 125 6.20 -16.67 9.98
C LYS A 125 7.12 -15.47 9.75
N PRO A 126 8.43 -15.67 9.48
CA PRO A 126 9.31 -14.60 9.07
C PRO A 126 8.77 -13.91 7.81
N ILE A 127 8.76 -12.58 7.80
CA ILE A 127 8.41 -11.82 6.60
C ILE A 127 9.68 -11.41 5.87
N HIS A 128 9.64 -11.51 4.54
CA HIS A 128 10.77 -11.14 3.68
C HIS A 128 10.61 -9.74 3.07
N ARG A 129 9.47 -9.10 3.31
CA ARG A 129 9.16 -7.76 2.80
C ARG A 129 8.25 -7.04 3.77
N ILE A 130 8.53 -5.76 3.99
CA ILE A 130 7.65 -4.82 4.67
C ILE A 130 7.45 -3.60 3.78
N HIS A 131 6.20 -3.18 3.60
CA HIS A 131 5.84 -1.98 2.86
C HIS A 131 5.54 -0.84 3.82
N TYR A 132 6.39 0.19 3.78
CA TYR A 132 6.18 1.44 4.52
C TYR A 132 5.33 2.43 3.72
N MET A 133 4.12 2.00 3.34
CA MET A 133 3.18 2.83 2.60
C MET A 133 2.72 4.03 3.43
N GLY A 134 2.71 5.22 2.83
CA GLY A 134 2.31 6.45 3.49
C GLY A 134 3.37 7.06 4.43
N TYR A 135 4.54 6.43 4.56
CA TYR A 135 5.68 7.00 5.29
C TYR A 135 6.57 7.82 4.35
N SER A 136 7.05 8.97 4.81
CA SER A 136 7.87 9.85 4.00
C SER A 136 9.31 9.35 3.90
N SER A 137 9.88 9.32 2.69
CA SER A 137 11.31 9.09 2.48
C SER A 137 12.19 10.09 3.23
N THR A 138 11.71 11.33 3.43
CA THR A 138 12.39 12.34 4.25
C THR A 138 12.51 11.91 5.70
N ASP A 139 11.50 11.24 6.26
CA ASP A 139 11.54 10.75 7.64
C ASP A 139 12.51 9.56 7.76
N PHE A 140 12.61 8.69 6.75
CA PHE A 140 13.68 7.67 6.69
C PHE A 140 15.07 8.30 6.62
N ALA A 141 15.25 9.37 5.82
CA ALA A 141 16.53 10.07 5.75
C ALA A 141 16.91 10.71 7.10
N ARG A 142 15.93 11.22 7.84
CA ARG A 142 16.12 11.74 9.21
C ARG A 142 16.46 10.63 10.19
N LEU A 143 15.76 9.49 10.11
CA LEU A 143 16.03 8.31 10.92
C LEU A 143 17.49 7.85 10.78
N CYS A 144 17.98 7.76 9.53
CA CYS A 144 19.37 7.40 9.24
C CYS A 144 20.39 8.39 9.82
N ARG A 145 20.00 9.64 10.14
CA ARG A 145 20.86 10.65 10.79
C ARG A 145 20.70 10.69 12.31
N GLY A 146 19.98 9.73 12.90
CA GLY A 146 19.79 9.65 14.35
C GLY A 146 18.63 10.46 14.88
N GLU A 147 17.71 10.90 14.02
CA GLU A 147 16.47 11.53 14.48
C GLU A 147 15.42 10.48 14.86
N ASP A 148 14.79 10.65 16.02
CA ASP A 148 13.69 9.83 16.48
C ASP A 148 12.39 10.21 15.75
N VAL A 149 12.11 9.49 14.66
CA VAL A 149 10.89 9.64 13.85
C VAL A 149 9.89 8.53 14.15
N ASP A 150 8.62 8.82 13.87
CA ASP A 150 7.51 7.88 14.04
C ASP A 150 7.41 6.92 12.84
N ILE A 151 8.33 5.95 12.81
CA ILE A 151 8.37 4.87 11.84
C ILE A 151 8.33 3.53 12.61
N PRO A 152 7.36 2.64 12.34
CA PRO A 152 7.31 1.30 12.93
C PRO A 152 8.60 0.54 12.64
N PHE A 153 9.06 -0.27 13.59
CA PHE A 153 10.26 -1.11 13.43
C PHE A 153 11.53 -0.33 13.01
N LYS A 154 11.62 0.97 13.34
CA LYS A 154 12.76 1.85 13.00
C LYS A 154 14.14 1.27 13.36
N HIS A 155 14.26 0.58 14.51
CA HIS A 155 15.53 -0.04 14.91
C HIS A 155 15.89 -1.24 14.02
N LEU A 156 14.89 -2.02 13.60
CA LEU A 156 15.07 -3.10 12.65
C LEU A 156 15.45 -2.58 11.26
N PHE A 157 14.76 -1.53 10.80
CA PHE A 157 15.15 -0.82 9.58
C PHE A 157 16.60 -0.34 9.64
N LEU A 158 17.02 0.31 10.73
CA LEU A 158 18.38 0.77 10.91
C LEU A 158 19.40 -0.38 10.96
N HIS A 159 19.05 -1.51 11.58
CA HIS A 159 19.89 -2.70 11.56
C HIS A 159 20.21 -3.14 10.13
N TYR A 160 19.18 -3.34 9.29
CA TYR A 160 19.39 -3.76 7.90
C TYR A 160 20.00 -2.66 7.02
N ARG A 161 19.60 -1.39 7.21
CA ARG A 161 20.08 -0.25 6.42
C ARG A 161 21.60 -0.06 6.51
N PHE A 162 22.17 -0.38 7.67
CA PHE A 162 23.59 -0.26 7.99
C PHE A 162 24.27 -1.63 8.12
N ALA A 163 23.68 -2.72 7.61
CA ALA A 163 24.25 -4.07 7.78
C ALA A 163 25.69 -4.20 7.22
N SER A 164 26.00 -3.51 6.13
CA SER A 164 27.35 -3.48 5.55
C SER A 164 28.31 -2.47 6.22
N GLN A 165 27.79 -1.51 6.99
CA GLN A 165 28.54 -0.45 7.67
C GLN A 165 27.96 -0.19 9.07
N PRO A 166 28.00 -1.17 9.99
CA PRO A 166 27.29 -1.09 11.26
C PRO A 166 27.74 0.07 12.15
N GLU A 167 29.00 0.50 11.99
CA GLU A 167 29.61 1.62 12.70
C GLU A 167 28.98 2.98 12.37
N GLN A 168 28.34 3.11 11.20
CA GLN A 168 27.64 4.33 10.80
C GLN A 168 26.21 4.39 11.33
N ARG A 169 25.70 3.29 11.90
CA ARG A 169 24.35 3.23 12.44
C ARG A 169 24.22 4.18 13.64
N PRO A 170 23.22 5.07 13.67
CA PRO A 170 22.96 5.89 14.84
C PRO A 170 22.75 5.03 16.08
N SER A 171 23.60 5.20 17.09
CA SER A 171 23.50 4.46 18.36
C SER A 171 22.38 4.96 19.26
N ILE A 172 22.04 6.25 19.14
CA ILE A 172 20.98 6.91 19.91
C ILE A 172 20.11 7.71 18.96
N LEU A 173 18.79 7.53 19.08
CA LEU A 173 17.80 8.35 18.38
C LEU A 173 17.39 9.52 19.26
N ARG A 174 17.41 10.73 18.70
CA ARG A 174 17.07 11.96 19.41
C ARG A 174 15.81 12.58 18.82
N LYS A 175 14.87 12.95 19.68
CA LYS A 175 13.68 13.69 19.25
C LYS A 175 14.09 15.04 18.67
N PRO A 176 13.45 15.49 17.56
CA PRO A 176 13.66 16.83 17.07
C PRO A 176 13.25 17.85 18.15
N ASN A 177 13.90 19.02 18.18
CA ASN A 177 13.53 20.06 19.14
C ASN A 177 12.11 20.62 18.85
N LEU A 178 11.52 21.30 19.84
CA LEU A 178 10.13 21.80 19.75
C LEU A 178 9.92 22.75 18.56
N LEU A 179 10.87 23.65 18.28
CA LEU A 179 10.81 24.56 17.13
C LEU A 179 10.75 23.82 15.80
N THR A 180 11.54 22.74 15.68
CA THR A 180 11.56 21.90 14.49
C THR A 180 10.25 21.13 14.35
N GLN A 181 9.68 20.64 15.45
CA GLN A 181 8.39 19.93 15.44
C GLN A 181 7.25 20.86 15.03
N THR A 182 7.19 22.08 15.59
CA THR A 182 6.15 23.07 15.26
C THR A 182 6.27 23.51 13.81
N SER A 183 7.46 23.89 13.35
CA SER A 183 7.72 24.26 11.96
C SER A 183 7.26 23.19 10.97
N ARG A 184 7.59 21.92 11.23
CA ARG A 184 7.16 20.79 10.38
C ARG A 184 5.66 20.58 10.40
N SER A 185 5.01 20.77 11.55
CA SER A 185 3.56 20.64 11.67
C SER A 185 2.84 21.72 10.86
N LEU A 186 3.36 22.96 10.88
CA LEU A 186 2.91 24.06 10.02
C LEU A 186 3.12 23.77 8.54
N GLN A 187 4.29 23.25 8.15
CA GLN A 187 4.58 22.84 6.77
C GLN A 187 3.65 21.72 6.28
N LYS A 188 3.36 20.71 7.11
CA LYS A 188 2.41 19.64 6.76
C LYS A 188 1.00 20.19 6.55
N LYS A 189 0.53 21.08 7.44
CA LYS A 189 -0.80 21.71 7.34
C LYS A 189 -0.92 22.59 6.11
N THR A 190 0.08 23.42 5.83
CA THR A 190 0.11 24.27 4.63
C THR A 190 0.15 23.44 3.35
N LYS A 191 1.02 22.41 3.26
CA LYS A 191 1.05 21.52 2.10
C LYS A 191 -0.29 20.82 1.87
N ARG A 192 -0.95 20.36 2.94
CA ARG A 192 -2.26 19.73 2.88
C ARG A 192 -3.37 20.71 2.46
N PHE A 193 -3.32 21.95 2.95
CA PHE A 193 -4.22 23.01 2.51
C PHE A 193 -4.07 23.30 1.01
N TRP A 194 -2.83 23.46 0.53
CA TRP A 194 -2.56 23.70 -0.89
C TRP A 194 -2.95 22.52 -1.80
N SER A 195 -2.91 21.27 -1.31
CA SER A 195 -3.40 20.12 -2.08
C SER A 195 -4.93 20.07 -2.21
N TYR A 196 -5.69 20.79 -1.37
CA TYR A 196 -7.15 20.92 -1.51
C TYR A 196 -7.58 22.09 -2.42
N ILE A 197 -6.64 22.95 -2.81
CA ILE A 197 -6.92 24.22 -3.54
C ILE A 197 -6.37 24.18 -4.97
N LYS A 198 -5.50 23.21 -5.30
CA LYS A 198 -5.14 22.97 -6.70
C LYS A 198 -6.31 22.28 -7.42
N PRO A 199 -6.76 22.82 -8.57
CA PRO A 199 -7.78 22.19 -9.40
C PRO A 199 -7.31 20.82 -9.93
#